data_AF-A0A257RSG9-F1
#
_entry.id   AF-A0A257RSG9-F1
#
_cell.length_a   1.000
_cell.length_b   1.000
_cell.length_c   1.000
_cell.angle_alpha   90.00
_cell.angle_beta   90.00
_cell.angle_gamma   90.00
#
_symmetry.space_group_name_H-M   'P 1'
#
loop_
_entity.id
_entity.type
_entity.pdbx_description
1 polymer ?
#
loop_
_entity_poly.entity_id
_entity_poly.type
_entity_poly.pdbx_seq_one_letter_code
_entity_poly.pdbx_strand_id
1 'polypeptide(L)' 'ALEDALPGILAARAAGVRCLAVGDVPAHQAVEADGLVPSLADAGHDVLSELERWAHEAAS' A
#
# COMPACT_ATOMS: atom_id res chain seq x y z
N ALA A 1 4.95 3.17 -0.22
CA ALA A 1 5.55 1.88 -0.55
C ALA A 1 4.48 0.97 -1.18
N LEU A 2 4.89 0.06 -2.04
CA LEU A 2 4.07 -1.02 -2.59
C LEU A 2 4.78 -2.32 -2.19
N GLU A 3 4.14 -3.15 -1.38
CA GLU A 3 4.79 -4.31 -0.75
C GLU A 3 3.90 -5.55 -0.89
N ASP A 4 4.50 -6.72 -1.14
CA ASP A 4 3.80 -8.00 -1.30
C ASP A 4 4.02 -8.95 -0.12
N ALA A 5 4.73 -8.50 0.93
CA ALA A 5 5.06 -9.30 2.09
C ALA A 5 5.22 -8.46 3.37
N LEU A 6 4.94 -9.09 4.52
CA LEU A 6 5.03 -8.46 5.84
C LEU A 6 6.36 -7.74 6.14
N PRO A 7 7.55 -8.27 5.78
CA PRO A 7 8.80 -7.58 6.08
C PRO A 7 8.87 -6.17 5.45
N GLY A 8 8.42 -6.03 4.20
CA GLY A 8 8.36 -4.75 3.50
C GLY A 8 7.33 -3.81 4.11
N ILE A 9 6.14 -4.34 4.42
CA ILE A 9 5.06 -3.57 5.09
C ILE A 9 5.54 -2.98 6.42
N LEU A 10 6.21 -3.79 7.25
CA LEU A 10 6.75 -3.33 8.54
C LEU A 10 7.90 -2.33 8.35
N ALA A 11 8.74 -2.50 7.33
CA ALA A 11 9.80 -1.56 7.02
C ALA A 11 9.24 -0.18 6.61
N ALA A 12 8.20 -0.15 5.76
CA ALA A 12 7.52 1.07 5.35
C ALA A 12 6.90 1.78 6.56
N ARG A 13 6.21 1.04 7.43
CA ARG A 13 5.63 1.56 8.67
C ARG A 13 6.69 2.15 9.60
N ALA A 14 7.79 1.43 9.82
CA ALA A 14 8.90 1.91 10.66
C ALA A 14 9.54 3.20 10.10
N ALA A 15 9.52 3.38 8.78
CA ALA A 15 9.97 4.59 8.10
C ALA A 15 8.92 5.73 8.08
N GLY A 16 7.71 5.51 8.61
CA GLY A 16 6.61 6.48 8.54
C GLY A 16 6.09 6.71 7.12
N VAL A 17 6.30 5.74 6.22
CA VAL A 17 5.87 5.81 4.82
C VAL A 17 4.58 5.03 4.67
N ARG A 18 3.57 5.65 4.05
CA ARG A 18 2.31 4.96 3.71
C ARG A 18 2.57 3.76 2.80
N CYS A 19 1.88 2.65 3.03
CA CYS A 19 2.08 1.37 2.38
C CYS A 19 0.78 0.79 1.84
N LEU A 20 0.76 0.40 0.56
CA LEU A 20 -0.25 -0.49 0.01
C LEU A 20 0.33 -1.90 -0.07
N ALA A 21 -0.34 -2.85 0.57
CA ALA A 21 -0.11 -4.26 0.35
C ALA A 21 -0.66 -4.66 -1.02
N VAL A 22 0.08 -5.48 -1.77
CA VAL A 22 -0.27 -5.89 -3.13
C VAL A 22 -0.27 -7.41 -3.22
N GLY A 23 -1.31 -7.99 -3.82
CA GLY A 23 -1.37 -9.42 -4.06
C GLY A 23 -2.02 -10.21 -2.92
N ASP A 24 -1.73 -11.50 -2.88
CA ASP A 24 -2.26 -12.44 -1.91
C ASP A 24 -1.52 -12.37 -0.56
N VAL A 25 -1.56 -11.20 0.08
CA VAL A 25 -1.03 -11.01 1.43
C VAL A 25 -2.04 -11.56 2.45
N PRO A 26 -1.64 -12.44 3.38
CA PRO A 26 -2.55 -12.94 4.40
C PRO A 26 -3.20 -11.78 5.17
N ALA A 27 -4.51 -11.87 5.42
CA ALA A 27 -5.26 -10.77 6.03
C ALA A 27 -4.65 -10.26 7.36
N HIS A 28 -4.14 -11.17 8.20
CA HIS A 28 -3.47 -10.83 9.46
C HIS A 28 -2.14 -10.07 9.29
N GLN A 29 -1.57 -10.04 8.09
CA GLN A 29 -0.37 -9.26 7.74
C GLN A 29 -0.78 -7.97 7.02
N ALA A 30 -1.79 -8.04 6.14
CA ALA A 30 -2.28 -6.89 5.39
C ALA A 30 -2.83 -5.77 6.29
N VAL A 31 -3.32 -6.10 7.49
CA VAL A 31 -3.75 -5.11 8.50
C VAL A 31 -2.64 -4.16 8.97
N GLU A 32 -1.37 -4.48 8.71
CA GLU A 32 -0.26 -3.59 9.04
C GLU A 32 -0.01 -2.52 7.96
N ALA A 33 -0.59 -2.69 6.76
CA ALA A 33 -0.54 -1.73 5.67
C ALA A 33 -1.72 -0.74 5.73
N ASP A 34 -1.60 0.39 5.03
CA ASP A 34 -2.66 1.40 4.94
C ASP A 34 -3.78 1.01 3.96
N GLY A 35 -3.52 0.02 3.10
CA GLY A 35 -4.51 -0.56 2.21
C GLY A 35 -4.01 -1.86 1.59
N LEU A 36 -4.93 -2.60 0.96
CA LEU A 36 -4.65 -3.84 0.24
C LEU A 36 -5.27 -3.76 -1.16
N VAL A 37 -4.49 -4.10 -2.18
CA VAL A 37 -4.97 -4.26 -3.55
C VAL A 37 -4.64 -5.66 -4.07
N PRO A 38 -5.59 -6.40 -4.66
CA PRO A 38 -5.35 -7.78 -5.07
C PRO A 38 -4.30 -7.95 -6.17
N SER A 39 -4.12 -6.94 -7.01
CA SER A 39 -3.22 -7.00 -8.17
C SER A 39 -3.02 -5.59 -8.72
N LEU A 40 -1.78 -5.21 -9.08
CA LEU A 40 -1.54 -3.95 -9.80
C LEU A 40 -2.03 -3.99 -11.24
N ALA A 41 -2.08 -5.18 -11.85
CA ALA A 41 -2.56 -5.34 -13.22
C ALA A 41 -4.07 -5.11 -13.32
N ASP A 42 -4.82 -5.55 -12.30
CA ASP A 42 -6.28 -5.46 -12.26
C ASP A 42 -6.79 -4.20 -11.55
N ALA A 43 -5.97 -3.60 -10.68
CA ALA A 43 -6.35 -2.39 -9.97
C ALA A 43 -6.31 -1.12 -10.85
N GLY A 44 -5.64 -1.15 -12.01
CA GLY A 44 -5.71 -0.09 -13.03
C GLY A 44 -5.59 1.33 -12.45
N HIS A 45 -6.60 2.17 -12.73
CA HIS A 45 -6.65 3.55 -12.25
C HIS A 45 -6.82 3.70 -10.72
N ASP A 46 -7.36 2.71 -10.01
CA ASP A 46 -7.74 2.87 -8.60
C ASP A 46 -6.51 3.00 -7.69
N VAL A 47 -5.45 2.22 -7.95
CA VAL A 47 -4.16 2.36 -7.23
C VAL A 47 -3.51 3.69 -7.53
N LEU A 48 -3.52 4.12 -8.80
CA LEU A 48 -2.95 5.40 -9.21
C LEU A 48 -3.70 6.58 -8.55
N SER A 49 -5.03 6.55 -8.53
CA SER A 49 -5.84 7.58 -7.88
C SER A 49 -5.62 7.66 -6.37
N GLU A 50 -5.46 6.51 -5.69
CA GLU A 50 -5.10 6.49 -4.27
C GLU A 50 -3.70 7.07 -4.02
N LEU A 51 -2.71 6.72 -4.85
CA LEU A 51 -1.37 7.29 -4.75
C LEU A 51 -1.35 8.80 -5.05
N GLU A 52 -2.15 9.26 -6.02
CA GLU A 52 -2.31 10.68 -6.35
C GLU A 52 -2.98 11.46 -5.22
N ARG A 53 -4.05 10.92 -4.63
CA ARG A 53 -4.70 11.48 -3.44
C ARG A 53 -3.69 11.64 -2.30
N TRP A 54 -2.92 10.59 -2.05
CA TRP A 54 -1.87 10.59 -1.05
C TRP A 54 -0.81 11.66 -1.32
N ALA A 55 -0.35 11.77 -2.56
CA ALA A 55 0.61 12.80 -2.94
C ALA A 55 0.04 14.22 -2.71
N HIS A 56 -1.24 14.44 -3.00
CA HIS A 56 -1.91 15.72 -2.75
C HIS A 56 -2.00 16.07 -1.26
N GLU A 57 -2.41 15.11 -0.42
CA GLU A 57 -2.48 15.26 1.04
C GLU A 57 -1.11 15.53 1.68
N ALA A 58 -0.03 14.96 1.13
CA ALA A 58 1.32 15.19 1.65
C ALA A 58 1.88 16.56 1.27
N ALA A 59 1.31 17.21 0.24
CA ALA A 59 1.72 18.52 -0.25
C ALA A 59 0.91 19.69 0.36
N SER A 60 -0.10 19.40 1.18
CA SER A 60 -0.96 20.37 1.87
C SER A 60 -0.61 20.50 3.34
#